data_AF-A0A175R4Q3-F1
#
_entry.id   AF-A0A175R4Q3-F1
#
_cell.length_a   1.000
_cell.length_b   1.000
_cell.length_c   1.000
_cell.angle_alpha   90.00
_cell.angle_beta   90.00
_cell.angle_gamma   90.00
#
_symmetry.space_group_name_H-M   'P 1'
#
loop_
_entity.id
_entity.type
_entity.pdbx_description
1 polymer ?
#
loop_
_entity_poly.entity_id
_entity_poly.type
_entity_poly.pdbx_seq_one_letter_code
_entity_poly.pdbx_strand_id
1 'polypeptide(L)'
;MGRVRRAGGAIVLGWACLGPVQAAGLNTAPSDTILWPQPPARCLFFTPDEQTAFRAGDPATWRFRLMTMAAAKPGESAEPTERGYVMKDGLLRELEKLRSGPDGEGATVTVWRSVGEPRLNITMTLRPAGSEKGRNRFTGTLATTRGEGRETIDIIGSCVP
;
A
#
# COMPACT_ATOMS: atom_id res chain seq x y z
N MET A 1 40.41 -58.27 38.90
CA MET A 1 39.60 -59.49 38.68
C MET A 1 38.30 -59.29 39.46
N GLY A 2 37.07 -59.37 38.95
CA GLY A 2 36.55 -59.72 37.64
C GLY A 2 35.17 -59.07 37.39
N ARG A 3 34.67 -59.26 36.16
CA ARG A 3 33.39 -58.79 35.63
C ARG A 3 32.20 -59.59 36.19
N VAL A 4 30.98 -59.02 36.07
CA VAL A 4 29.73 -59.56 35.47
C VAL A 4 28.58 -58.63 35.95
N ARG A 5 27.84 -57.81 35.17
CA ARG A 5 26.97 -57.89 33.95
C ARG A 5 25.46 -58.02 34.24
N ARG A 6 24.71 -56.98 33.81
CA ARG A 6 23.28 -56.88 33.35
C ARG A 6 22.18 -57.18 34.39
N ALA A 7 20.94 -56.67 34.34
CA ALA A 7 20.09 -55.94 33.38
C ALA A 7 19.19 -54.96 34.22
N GLY A 8 18.36 -54.04 33.73
CA GLY A 8 17.73 -53.76 32.46
C GLY A 8 16.77 -52.58 32.69
N GLY A 9 16.41 -51.85 31.64
CA GLY A 9 15.52 -50.69 31.73
C GLY A 9 15.76 -49.72 30.60
N ALA A 10 15.39 -50.14 29.39
CA ALA A 10 15.38 -49.26 28.23
C ALA A 10 14.18 -48.31 28.35
N ILE A 11 14.44 -47.03 28.63
CA ILE A 11 13.47 -45.98 28.36
C ILE A 11 13.77 -45.47 26.95
N VAL A 12 12.89 -45.82 26.02
CA VAL A 12 12.82 -45.24 24.68
C VAL A 12 12.17 -43.86 24.85
N LEU A 13 12.98 -42.80 24.97
CA LEU A 13 12.49 -41.44 24.76
C LEU A 13 12.61 -41.13 23.27
N GLY A 14 11.44 -41.08 22.65
CA GLY A 14 11.26 -40.79 21.25
C GLY A 14 11.96 -39.52 20.84
N TRP A 15 12.64 -39.61 19.70
CA TRP A 15 13.13 -38.47 18.94
C TRP A 15 11.97 -37.53 18.60
N ALA A 16 11.90 -36.40 19.29
CA ALA A 16 11.26 -35.22 18.74
C ALA A 16 12.30 -34.54 17.85
N CYS A 17 12.13 -34.69 16.53
CA CYS A 17 12.83 -33.88 15.53
C CYS A 17 12.47 -32.41 15.76
N LEU A 18 13.28 -31.71 16.56
CA LEU A 18 13.33 -30.25 16.56
C LEU A 18 14.04 -29.83 15.27
N GLY A 19 13.29 -29.87 14.17
CA GLY A 19 13.68 -29.17 12.96
C GLY A 19 13.78 -27.67 13.27
N PRO A 20 14.76 -26.95 12.69
CA PRO A 20 14.80 -25.51 12.82
C PRO A 20 13.50 -24.97 12.21
N VAL A 21 12.68 -24.32 13.04
CA VAL A 21 11.65 -23.42 12.54
C VAL A 21 12.41 -22.31 11.83
N GLN A 22 12.54 -22.45 10.51
CA GLN A 22 12.86 -21.34 9.65
C GLN A 22 11.68 -20.40 9.78
N ALA A 23 11.84 -19.41 10.66
CA ALA A 23 11.03 -18.22 10.62
C ALA A 23 11.22 -17.67 9.21
N ALA A 24 10.26 -17.99 8.33
CA ALA A 24 10.13 -17.33 7.05
C ALA A 24 10.14 -15.84 7.37
N GLY A 25 11.21 -15.16 6.98
CA GLY A 25 11.34 -13.73 7.12
C GLY A 25 10.09 -13.13 6.51
N LEU A 26 9.18 -12.66 7.35
CA LEU A 26 8.16 -11.73 6.93
C LEU A 26 8.96 -10.55 6.41
N ASN A 27 9.11 -10.46 5.08
CA ASN A 27 9.47 -9.23 4.40
C ASN A 27 8.34 -8.26 4.74
N THR A 28 8.47 -7.62 5.89
CA THR A 28 7.54 -6.63 6.38
C THR A 28 7.43 -5.59 5.28
N ALA A 29 6.21 -5.40 4.78
CA ALA A 29 5.95 -4.35 3.82
C ALA A 29 6.54 -3.04 4.36
N PRO A 30 7.18 -2.20 3.53
CA PRO A 30 7.59 -0.88 3.98
C PRO A 30 6.37 -0.20 4.63
N SER A 31 6.60 0.48 5.76
CA SER A 31 5.56 1.02 6.66
C SER A 31 4.60 2.03 6.00
N ASP A 32 4.84 2.39 4.75
CA ASP A 32 4.14 3.42 4.00
C ASP A 32 3.35 2.84 2.83
N THR A 33 2.78 1.64 3.00
CA THR A 33 2.14 0.91 1.90
C THR A 33 0.80 0.29 2.24
N ILE A 34 -0.23 0.60 1.44
CA ILE A 34 -1.59 0.08 1.67
C ILE A 34 -1.71 -1.37 1.19
N LEU A 35 -2.13 -2.25 2.12
CA LEU A 35 -2.65 -3.59 1.84
C LEU A 35 -4.18 -3.58 1.98
N TRP A 36 -4.92 -3.69 0.89
CA TRP A 36 -6.39 -3.70 0.92
C TRP A 36 -6.95 -4.73 -0.07
N PRO A 37 -7.60 -5.83 0.35
CA PRO A 37 -8.13 -6.84 -0.57
C PRO A 37 -9.35 -6.32 -1.37
N GLN A 38 -9.31 -6.54 -2.69
CA GLN A 38 -10.26 -6.16 -3.75
C GLN A 38 -10.87 -4.74 -3.63
N PRO A 39 -10.09 -3.66 -3.81
CA PRO A 39 -10.62 -2.32 -3.67
C PRO A 39 -11.48 -1.93 -4.89
N PRO A 40 -12.67 -1.32 -4.70
CA PRO A 40 -13.36 -0.58 -5.76
C PRO A 40 -12.67 0.77 -5.99
N ALA A 41 -11.34 0.72 -6.21
CA ALA A 41 -10.52 1.90 -6.41
C ALA A 41 -10.80 2.53 -7.77
N ARG A 42 -11.02 3.84 -7.78
CA ARG A 42 -11.06 4.64 -8.99
C ARG A 42 -9.66 4.80 -9.57
N CYS A 43 -8.67 5.06 -8.72
CA CYS A 43 -7.27 5.20 -9.13
C CYS A 43 -6.33 4.49 -8.16
N LEU A 44 -5.27 3.88 -8.71
CA LEU A 44 -4.20 3.24 -7.98
C LEU A 44 -2.87 3.87 -8.37
N PHE A 45 -2.05 4.24 -7.39
CA PHE A 45 -0.74 4.87 -7.58
C PHE A 45 0.35 4.12 -6.81
N PHE A 46 1.51 3.98 -7.45
CA PHE A 46 2.66 3.18 -7.02
C PHE A 46 3.94 3.96 -7.26
N THR A 47 5.06 3.55 -6.67
CA THR A 47 6.37 3.86 -7.27
C THR A 47 6.57 3.07 -8.58
N PRO A 48 7.51 3.46 -9.45
CA PRO A 48 7.81 2.70 -10.68
C PRO A 48 8.16 1.22 -10.43
N ASP A 49 8.93 0.94 -9.38
CA ASP A 49 9.33 -0.42 -9.01
C ASP A 49 8.14 -1.25 -8.51
N GLU A 50 7.30 -0.66 -7.64
CA GLU A 50 6.09 -1.30 -7.12
C GLU A 50 5.09 -1.60 -8.22
N GLN A 51 4.94 -0.71 -9.21
CA GLN A 51 4.09 -0.93 -10.38
C GLN A 51 4.55 -2.14 -11.20
N THR A 52 5.87 -2.34 -11.32
CA THR A 52 6.45 -3.47 -12.07
C THR A 52 6.24 -4.79 -11.34
N ALA A 53 6.28 -4.77 -10.00
CA ALA A 53 6.03 -5.93 -9.15
C ALA A 53 4.53 -6.28 -9.02
N PHE A 54 3.63 -5.32 -9.23
CA PHE A 54 2.19 -5.50 -9.02
C PHE A 54 1.58 -6.62 -9.87
N ARG A 55 0.80 -7.49 -9.23
CA ARG A 55 0.01 -8.55 -9.86
C ARG A 55 -1.41 -8.50 -9.28
N ALA A 56 -2.39 -8.24 -10.14
CA ALA A 56 -3.78 -8.10 -9.71
C ALA A 56 -4.36 -9.37 -9.06
N GLY A 57 -3.85 -10.56 -9.39
CA GLY A 57 -4.26 -11.82 -8.77
C GLY A 57 -3.53 -12.19 -7.49
N ASP A 58 -2.51 -11.42 -7.07
CA ASP A 58 -1.66 -11.74 -5.93
C ASP A 58 -1.60 -10.57 -4.93
N PRO A 59 -2.41 -10.63 -3.85
CA PRO A 59 -2.46 -9.61 -2.81
C PRO A 59 -1.11 -9.29 -2.14
N ALA A 60 -0.14 -10.21 -2.16
CA ALA A 60 1.17 -9.96 -1.57
C ALA A 60 1.96 -8.86 -2.32
N THR A 61 1.61 -8.63 -3.58
CA THR A 61 2.22 -7.60 -4.44
C THR A 61 1.52 -6.25 -4.38
N TRP A 62 0.45 -6.13 -3.58
CA TRP A 62 -0.38 -4.93 -3.57
C TRP A 62 0.27 -3.87 -2.69
N ARG A 63 1.12 -3.07 -3.33
CA ARG A 63 1.95 -2.07 -2.68
C ARG A 63 1.60 -0.67 -3.19
N PHE A 64 0.47 -0.13 -2.76
CA PHE A 64 0.00 1.19 -3.21
C PHE A 64 0.56 2.31 -2.33
N ARG A 65 1.03 3.39 -2.98
CA ARG A 65 1.40 4.65 -2.32
C ARG A 65 0.20 5.53 -2.05
N LEU A 66 -0.76 5.52 -2.97
CA LEU A 66 -2.04 6.17 -2.77
C LEU A 66 -3.10 5.43 -3.58
N MET A 67 -4.30 5.36 -3.01
CA MET A 67 -5.48 4.83 -3.67
C MET A 67 -6.59 5.85 -3.56
N THR A 68 -7.37 6.06 -4.61
CA THR A 68 -8.60 6.85 -4.52
C THR A 68 -9.81 5.99 -4.84
N MET A 69 -10.93 6.31 -4.19
CA MET A 69 -12.19 5.61 -4.33
C MET A 69 -13.29 6.64 -4.56
N ALA A 70 -14.23 6.33 -5.44
CA ALA A 70 -15.47 7.09 -5.54
C ALA A 70 -16.40 6.62 -4.43
N ALA A 71 -16.69 7.47 -3.44
CA ALA A 71 -17.70 7.17 -2.45
C ALA A 71 -19.07 7.60 -3.00
N ALA A 72 -19.91 6.64 -3.36
CA ALA A 72 -21.33 6.88 -3.48
C ALA A 72 -21.93 6.85 -2.08
N LYS A 73 -22.55 7.95 -1.62
CA LYS A 73 -23.37 7.89 -0.42
C LYS A 73 -24.69 7.17 -0.77
N PRO A 74 -25.11 6.14 -0.01
CA PRO A 74 -26.41 5.52 -0.23
C PRO A 74 -27.53 6.58 -0.11
N GLY A 75 -28.32 6.77 -1.18
CA GLY A 75 -29.50 7.64 -1.18
C GLY A 75 -29.27 9.11 -1.54
N GLU A 76 -28.05 9.53 -1.90
CA GLU A 76 -27.77 10.90 -2.35
C GLU A 76 -27.60 10.95 -3.88
N SER A 77 -28.33 11.84 -4.57
CA SER A 77 -28.21 12.09 -6.02
C SER A 77 -27.02 12.99 -6.39
N ALA A 78 -26.09 13.21 -5.45
CA ALA A 78 -24.92 14.05 -5.63
C ALA A 78 -23.77 13.28 -6.32
N GLU A 79 -22.87 14.00 -6.98
CA GLU A 79 -21.66 13.38 -7.55
C GLU A 79 -20.89 12.61 -6.46
N PRO A 80 -20.39 11.39 -6.76
CA PRO A 80 -19.64 10.60 -5.81
C PRO A 80 -18.45 11.39 -5.23
N THR A 81 -18.39 11.53 -3.91
CA THR A 81 -17.27 12.21 -3.27
C THR A 81 -16.04 11.31 -3.35
N GLU A 82 -14.95 11.80 -3.97
CA GLU A 82 -13.73 11.02 -4.05
C GLU A 82 -12.95 11.08 -2.72
N ARG A 83 -12.60 9.91 -2.19
CA ARG A 83 -11.78 9.76 -0.98
C ARG A 83 -10.43 9.16 -1.35
N GLY A 84 -9.36 9.72 -0.79
CA GLY A 84 -8.01 9.18 -0.93
C GLY A 84 -7.64 8.34 0.29
N TYR A 85 -6.72 7.40 0.11
CA TYR A 85 -6.18 6.59 1.18
C TYR A 85 -4.67 6.50 0.99
N VAL A 86 -3.94 6.65 2.09
CA VAL A 86 -2.48 6.47 2.16
C VAL A 86 -2.14 5.69 3.42
N MET A 87 -1.09 4.88 3.37
CA MET A 87 -0.47 4.37 4.60
C MET A 87 0.78 5.20 4.86
N LYS A 88 0.89 5.75 6.07
CA LYS A 88 2.07 6.51 6.50
C LYS A 88 2.41 6.14 7.92
N ASP A 89 3.67 5.82 8.17
CA ASP A 89 4.18 5.42 9.49
C ASP A 89 3.38 4.23 10.08
N GLY A 90 2.97 3.28 9.23
CA GLY A 90 2.17 2.11 9.62
C GLY A 90 0.69 2.38 9.85
N LEU A 91 0.22 3.62 9.65
CA LEU A 91 -1.18 4.02 9.85
C LEU A 91 -1.86 4.29 8.52
N LEU A 92 -2.97 3.60 8.29
CA LEU A 92 -3.88 3.93 7.20
C LEU A 92 -4.60 5.25 7.52
N ARG A 93 -4.49 6.21 6.62
CA ARG A 93 -5.11 7.53 6.72
C ARG A 93 -6.07 7.72 5.55
N GLU A 94 -7.31 8.05 5.89
CA GLU A 94 -8.28 8.54 4.93
C GLU A 94 -8.03 10.02 4.65
N LEU A 95 -8.16 10.40 3.38
CA LEU A 95 -7.88 11.73 2.87
C LEU A 95 -9.12 12.31 2.18
N GLU A 96 -9.36 13.59 2.44
CA GLU A 96 -10.36 14.40 1.75
C GLU A 96 -9.68 15.23 0.66
N LYS A 97 -10.30 15.27 -0.52
CA LYS A 97 -9.86 16.14 -1.62
C LYS A 97 -10.20 17.59 -1.26
N LEU A 98 -9.19 18.45 -1.20
CA LEU A 98 -9.40 19.87 -0.94
C LEU A 98 -9.58 20.68 -2.22
N ARG A 99 -8.73 20.42 -3.22
CA ARG A 99 -8.78 21.09 -4.52
C ARG A 99 -8.07 20.26 -5.58
N SER A 100 -8.47 20.45 -6.83
CA SER A 100 -7.85 19.85 -8.00
C SER A 100 -7.90 20.86 -9.15
N GLY A 101 -6.82 20.97 -9.92
CA GLY A 101 -6.78 21.85 -11.09
C GLY A 101 -5.46 21.73 -11.85
N PRO A 102 -5.39 22.25 -13.08
CA PRO A 102 -4.14 22.27 -13.84
C PRO A 102 -3.13 23.25 -13.19
N ASP A 103 -1.84 22.91 -13.27
CA ASP A 103 -0.76 23.88 -13.08
C ASP A 103 -0.44 24.63 -14.38
N GLY A 104 0.54 25.54 -14.32
CA GLY A 104 0.98 26.33 -15.47
C GLY A 104 1.61 25.51 -16.61
N GLU A 105 1.93 24.25 -16.37
CA GLU A 105 2.50 23.32 -17.36
C GLU A 105 1.48 22.27 -17.82
N GLY A 106 0.21 22.38 -17.40
CA GLY A 106 -0.88 21.50 -17.77
C GLY A 106 -0.94 20.17 -17.00
N ALA A 107 -0.09 19.97 -15.98
CA ALA A 107 -0.23 18.83 -15.08
C ALA A 107 -1.41 19.05 -14.11
N THR A 108 -2.14 18.00 -13.78
CA THR A 108 -3.21 18.08 -12.78
C THR A 108 -2.61 18.02 -11.39
N VAL A 109 -2.79 19.08 -10.60
CA VAL A 109 -2.39 19.16 -9.20
C VAL A 109 -3.61 18.94 -8.31
N THR A 110 -3.56 17.89 -7.48
CA THR A 110 -4.58 17.58 -6.49
C THR A 110 -4.00 17.69 -5.08
N VAL A 111 -4.67 18.44 -4.21
CA VAL A 111 -4.31 18.56 -2.80
C VAL A 111 -5.31 17.76 -1.96
N TRP A 112 -4.77 16.87 -1.14
CA TRP A 112 -5.51 16.05 -0.20
C TRP A 112 -5.09 16.36 1.23
N ARG A 113 -6.01 16.12 2.18
CA ARG A 113 -5.74 16.28 3.61
C ARG A 113 -6.32 15.12 4.40
N SER A 114 -5.57 14.60 5.35
CA SER A 114 -6.06 13.52 6.22
C SER A 114 -7.15 13.99 7.18
N VAL A 115 -8.08 13.08 7.47
CA VAL A 115 -9.01 13.22 8.59
C VAL A 115 -8.30 12.87 9.89
N GLY A 116 -8.47 13.70 10.92
CA GLY A 116 -7.86 13.51 12.25
C GLY A 116 -6.44 14.08 12.40
N GLU A 117 -5.93 14.03 13.63
CA GLU A 117 -4.60 14.54 14.00
C GLU A 117 -3.58 13.38 14.19
N PRO A 118 -2.27 13.63 13.97
CA PRO A 118 -1.71 14.83 13.36
C PRO A 118 -2.06 14.91 11.87
N ARG A 119 -2.40 16.11 11.39
CA ARG A 119 -2.75 16.32 9.98
C ARG A 119 -1.60 15.99 9.03
N LEU A 120 -1.94 15.26 7.97
CA LEU A 120 -1.12 14.98 6.81
C LEU A 120 -1.68 15.74 5.61
N ASN A 121 -0.85 16.44 4.86
CA ASN A 121 -1.24 17.00 3.56
C ASN A 121 -0.49 16.26 2.47
N ILE A 122 -1.21 15.82 1.43
CA ILE A 122 -0.64 15.19 0.26
C ILE A 122 -0.88 16.11 -0.93
N THR A 123 0.14 16.35 -1.75
CA THR A 123 0.02 17.01 -3.05
C THR A 123 0.43 16.02 -4.12
N MET A 124 -0.49 15.74 -5.04
CA MET A 124 -0.21 14.93 -6.22
C MET A 124 -0.13 15.83 -7.44
N THR A 125 0.88 15.65 -8.27
CA THR A 125 1.01 16.32 -9.56
C THR A 125 1.10 15.26 -10.63
N LEU A 126 0.12 15.18 -11.54
CA LEU A 126 -0.03 14.10 -12.51
C LEU A 126 -0.07 14.63 -13.94
N ARG A 127 0.61 13.91 -14.84
CA ARG A 127 0.55 14.10 -16.29
C ARG A 127 -0.04 12.86 -16.97
N PRO A 128 -0.90 13.02 -17.99
CA PRO A 128 -1.38 11.89 -18.78
C PRO A 128 -0.20 11.16 -19.45
N ALA A 129 -0.22 9.84 -19.39
CA ALA A 129 0.77 8.96 -20.00
C ALA A 129 0.13 7.98 -21.00
N GLY A 130 -1.05 8.32 -21.51
CA GLY A 130 -1.83 7.51 -22.46
C GLY A 130 -2.90 6.65 -21.79
N SER A 131 -3.38 5.64 -22.51
CA SER A 131 -4.39 4.70 -22.04
C SER A 131 -3.96 3.28 -22.37
N GLU A 132 -4.16 2.33 -21.45
CA GLU A 132 -3.86 0.92 -21.65
C GLU A 132 -5.01 0.07 -21.10
N LYS A 133 -5.54 -0.87 -21.91
CA LYS A 133 -6.59 -1.81 -21.50
C LYS A 133 -7.79 -1.12 -20.84
N GLY A 134 -8.21 0.02 -21.40
CA GLY A 134 -9.33 0.82 -20.91
C GLY A 134 -9.04 1.60 -19.62
N ARG A 135 -7.79 1.72 -19.19
CA ARG A 135 -7.37 2.52 -18.03
C ARG A 135 -6.52 3.70 -18.46
N ASN A 136 -6.82 4.88 -17.95
CA ASN A 136 -5.99 6.07 -18.17
C ASN A 136 -4.74 5.96 -17.31
N ARG A 137 -3.57 6.14 -17.92
CA ARG A 137 -2.25 6.05 -17.26
C ARG A 137 -1.74 7.45 -16.94
N PHE A 138 -1.03 7.56 -15.84
CA PHE A 138 -0.45 8.81 -15.35
C PHE A 138 0.96 8.58 -14.83
N THR A 139 1.81 9.59 -15.01
CA THR A 139 3.10 9.72 -14.33
C THR A 139 3.10 11.02 -13.54
N GLY A 140 3.89 11.08 -12.47
CA GLY A 140 3.88 12.27 -11.64
C GLY A 140 4.61 12.11 -10.33
N THR A 141 4.29 13.00 -9.40
CA THR A 141 4.87 13.01 -8.06
C THR A 141 3.78 13.02 -6.99
N LEU A 142 4.14 12.45 -5.83
CA LEU A 142 3.37 12.52 -4.60
C LEU A 142 4.25 13.16 -3.53
N ALA A 143 3.83 14.31 -3.03
CA ALA A 143 4.49 15.01 -1.95
C ALA A 143 3.69 14.92 -0.66
N THR A 144 4.30 14.38 0.38
CA THR A 144 3.74 14.25 1.72
C THR A 144 4.32 15.33 2.62
N THR A 145 3.47 16.14 3.24
CA THR A 145 3.87 17.21 4.16
C THR A 145 3.27 16.97 5.55
N ARG A 146 4.12 16.94 6.59
CA ARG A 146 3.75 16.79 8.00
C ARG A 146 4.64 17.67 8.87
N GLY A 147 4.05 18.63 9.58
CA GLY A 147 4.83 19.65 10.30
C GLY A 147 5.76 20.41 9.34
N GLU A 148 7.06 20.43 9.64
CA GLU A 148 8.09 21.04 8.79
C GLU A 148 8.67 20.06 7.74
N GLY A 149 8.38 18.77 7.86
CA GLY A 149 8.90 17.75 6.96
C GLY A 149 8.11 17.67 5.65
N ARG A 150 8.84 17.61 4.53
CA ARG A 150 8.30 17.32 3.20
C ARG A 150 9.08 16.19 2.54
N GLU A 151 8.37 15.14 2.15
CA GLU A 151 8.88 14.03 1.36
C GLU A 151 8.22 14.08 -0.01
N THR A 152 8.96 13.82 -1.08
CA THR A 152 8.41 13.75 -2.45
C THR A 152 8.95 12.51 -3.13
N ILE A 153 8.04 11.74 -3.72
CA ILE A 153 8.36 10.50 -4.45
C ILE A 153 7.74 10.53 -5.84
N ASP A 154 8.41 9.86 -6.78
CA ASP A 154 7.85 9.61 -8.10
C ASP A 154 6.77 8.53 -8.02
N ILE A 155 5.69 8.77 -8.75
CA ILE A 155 4.57 7.85 -8.83
C ILE A 155 4.13 7.61 -10.28
N ILE A 156 3.63 6.40 -10.50
CA ILE A 156 2.90 6.00 -11.69
C ILE A 156 1.54 5.50 -11.23
N GLY A 157 0.50 5.86 -11.98
CA GLY A 157 -0.85 5.42 -11.65
C GLY A 157 -1.70 5.06 -12.83
N SER A 158 -2.80 4.38 -12.51
CA SER A 158 -3.89 4.17 -13.45
C SER A 158 -5.23 4.48 -12.79
N CYS A 159 -6.11 5.13 -13.53
CA CYS A 159 -7.50 5.27 -13.18
C CYS A 159 -8.38 4.43 -14.11
N VAL A 160 -9.38 3.77 -13.54
CA VAL A 160 -10.51 3.28 -14.31
C VAL A 160 -11.44 4.47 -14.66
N PRO A 161 -12.02 4.50 -15.87
CA PRO A 161 -12.95 5.54 -16.30
C PRO A 161 -14.12 5.72 -15.33
#